data_AF-A0A3A8NCC7-F1
#
_entry.id   AF-A0A3A8NCC7-F1
#
_cell.length_a   1.000
_cell.length_b   1.000
_cell.length_c   1.000
_cell.angle_alpha   90.00
_cell.angle_beta   90.00
_cell.angle_gamma   90.00
#
_symmetry.space_group_name_H-M   'P 1'
#
loop_
_entity.id
_entity.type
_entity.pdbx_description
1 polymer ?
#
loop_
_entity_poly.entity_id
_entity_poly.type
_entity_poly.pdbx_seq_one_letter_code
_entity_poly.pdbx_strand_id
1 'polypeptide(L)'
;MAEKQDWGREAPAQEVWARVEAAGTPGWRRELASWWQGISGQGVLFHEGDLEADSLVIGPLPLVVSGSVRLKGLLEDGHAADHTLLVVLGDLEAENVATFSAMFIAGNVRIRGLLFGDSFGDDVFCVGGGLKARTLVEQHHHIHVHGPLDVDVLVGDKLTAPEKPRKRLEPHEALLPGAFSVEDEDEDEGDVTDSTLDRKGLLAMLRAGQPLLGDTRLNPVEKAIAAVKEKAARGEKATRLVLAQKKLKAIPEEVFCLTGLESLSLDTNDIAEISPRIGELRALKSLSLENLPLTTLPVELCRLPALKKLSVRYCNNLTRLPDAFGELEALEELDLDAMALEDFPEVLTRLPRLKKLWFWRFFKMTPGRVQVLVDGLGRMPKLTHAGFLQGELSALPGGLAPLARLKQFKLGLDRVPEPELKRLEAALPPGRLHVGY
;
A
#
# COMPACT_ATOMS: atom_id res chain seq x y z
N MET A 1 -12.03 19.29 -44.15
CA MET A 1 -11.99 17.95 -44.78
C MET A 1 -10.66 17.35 -44.41
N ALA A 2 -10.61 16.49 -43.40
CA ALA A 2 -9.40 15.73 -43.09
C ALA A 2 -9.18 14.74 -44.25
N GLU A 3 -7.99 14.74 -44.84
CA GLU A 3 -7.62 13.71 -45.81
C GLU A 3 -7.84 12.34 -45.14
N LYS A 4 -8.62 11.47 -45.79
CA LYS A 4 -8.69 10.07 -45.43
C LYS A 4 -7.27 9.52 -45.62
N GLN A 5 -6.54 9.40 -44.54
CA GLN A 5 -5.28 8.68 -44.52
C GLN A 5 -5.65 7.22 -44.80
N ASP A 6 -5.34 6.74 -46.00
CA ASP A 6 -5.71 5.41 -46.47
C ASP A 6 -4.71 4.41 -45.88
N TRP A 7 -5.05 3.85 -44.71
CA TRP A 7 -4.17 2.96 -43.91
C TRP A 7 -4.07 1.54 -44.47
N GLY A 8 -4.71 1.25 -45.60
CA GLY A 8 -4.72 -0.08 -46.19
C GLY A 8 -5.94 -0.28 -47.05
N ARG A 9 -5.88 -1.30 -47.91
CA ARG A 9 -7.02 -1.67 -48.75
C ARG A 9 -7.84 -2.74 -48.07
N GLU A 10 -9.15 -2.72 -48.28
CA GLU A 10 -9.96 -3.90 -47.99
C GLU A 10 -9.58 -5.03 -48.98
N ALA A 11 -9.31 -6.20 -48.44
CA ALA A 11 -8.95 -7.40 -49.20
C ALA A 11 -9.74 -8.62 -48.68
N PRO A 12 -9.99 -9.63 -49.53
CA PRO A 12 -10.55 -10.89 -49.06
C PRO A 12 -9.61 -11.60 -48.07
N ALA A 13 -10.14 -12.10 -46.96
CA ALA A 13 -9.34 -12.82 -45.95
C ALA A 13 -8.53 -13.99 -46.55
N GLN A 14 -9.07 -14.67 -47.57
CA GLN A 14 -8.36 -15.76 -48.26
C GLN A 14 -7.08 -15.29 -48.98
N GLU A 15 -7.10 -14.09 -49.57
CA GLU A 15 -5.94 -13.52 -50.25
C GLU A 15 -4.82 -13.24 -49.25
N VAL A 16 -5.17 -12.64 -48.12
CA VAL A 16 -4.22 -12.24 -47.08
C VAL A 16 -3.68 -13.45 -46.31
N TRP A 17 -4.48 -14.51 -46.14
CA TRP A 17 -4.06 -15.73 -45.47
C TRP A 17 -2.80 -16.36 -46.09
N ALA A 18 -2.67 -16.34 -47.42
CA ALA A 18 -1.47 -16.86 -48.09
C ALA A 18 -0.18 -16.14 -47.66
N ARG A 19 -0.27 -14.84 -47.34
CA ARG A 19 0.85 -14.04 -46.80
C ARG A 19 1.14 -14.39 -45.34
N VAL A 20 0.09 -14.53 -44.54
CA VAL A 20 0.17 -14.93 -43.13
C VAL A 20 0.82 -16.30 -42.98
N GLU A 21 0.45 -17.25 -43.85
CA GLU A 21 0.95 -18.62 -43.83
C GLU A 21 2.46 -18.68 -44.05
N ALA A 22 3.00 -17.80 -44.90
CA ALA A 22 4.43 -17.72 -45.19
C ALA A 22 5.28 -17.09 -44.07
N ALA A 23 4.70 -16.23 -43.23
CA ALA A 23 5.44 -15.40 -42.27
C ALA A 23 5.55 -16.00 -40.85
N GLY A 24 4.54 -16.75 -40.39
CA GLY A 24 4.49 -17.24 -39.01
C GLY A 24 5.29 -18.51 -38.72
N THR A 25 5.45 -18.86 -37.43
CA THR A 25 5.91 -20.21 -37.03
C THR A 25 4.73 -21.20 -36.98
N PRO A 26 4.96 -22.53 -37.01
CA PRO A 26 3.86 -23.51 -36.93
C PRO A 26 3.02 -23.40 -35.65
N GLY A 27 3.63 -23.03 -34.52
CA GLY A 27 2.92 -22.81 -33.25
C GLY A 27 2.02 -21.57 -33.31
N TRP A 28 2.60 -20.44 -33.71
CA TRP A 28 1.87 -19.18 -33.89
C TRP A 28 0.70 -19.30 -34.87
N ARG A 29 0.90 -19.99 -36.00
CA ARG A 29 -0.17 -20.20 -37.00
C ARG A 29 -1.32 -21.06 -36.48
N ARG A 30 -1.04 -22.00 -35.58
CA ARG A 30 -2.08 -22.86 -34.99
C ARG A 30 -3.02 -22.05 -34.12
N GLU A 31 -2.48 -21.13 -33.32
CA GLU A 31 -3.27 -20.21 -32.49
C GLU A 31 -4.07 -19.22 -33.35
N LEU A 32 -3.47 -18.69 -34.43
CA LEU A 32 -4.16 -17.76 -35.32
C LEU A 32 -5.29 -18.42 -36.13
N ALA A 33 -5.14 -19.69 -36.50
CA ALA A 33 -6.08 -20.37 -37.39
C ALA A 33 -7.51 -20.46 -36.81
N SER A 34 -7.66 -20.66 -35.49
CA SER A 34 -8.97 -20.70 -34.84
C SER A 34 -9.68 -19.34 -34.91
N TRP A 35 -8.95 -18.26 -34.62
CA TRP A 35 -9.44 -16.88 -34.74
C TRP A 35 -9.75 -16.50 -36.18
N TRP A 36 -8.87 -16.86 -37.13
CA TRP A 36 -9.01 -16.51 -38.53
C TRP A 36 -10.24 -17.16 -39.18
N GLN A 37 -10.61 -18.38 -38.76
CA GLN A 37 -11.84 -19.04 -39.23
C GLN A 37 -13.09 -18.22 -38.91
N GLY A 38 -13.13 -17.58 -37.74
CA GLY A 38 -14.24 -16.74 -37.28
C GLY A 38 -14.48 -15.49 -38.14
N ILE A 39 -13.42 -14.96 -38.78
CA ILE A 39 -13.48 -13.76 -39.62
C ILE A 39 -13.42 -14.05 -41.13
N SER A 40 -13.27 -15.31 -41.53
CA SER A 40 -13.04 -15.71 -42.93
C SER A 40 -14.16 -15.32 -43.92
N GLY A 41 -15.35 -14.95 -43.41
CA GLY A 41 -16.48 -14.46 -44.20
C GLY A 41 -16.54 -12.93 -44.36
N GLN A 42 -15.61 -12.18 -43.75
CA GLN A 42 -15.53 -10.72 -43.79
C GLN A 42 -14.29 -10.24 -44.55
N GLY A 43 -14.30 -8.98 -44.99
CA GLY A 43 -13.11 -8.31 -45.53
C GLY A 43 -12.10 -8.00 -44.43
N VAL A 44 -10.82 -7.94 -44.78
CA VAL A 44 -9.74 -7.51 -43.88
C VAL A 44 -9.12 -6.22 -44.41
N LEU A 45 -8.71 -5.33 -43.51
CA LEU A 45 -7.87 -4.19 -43.88
C LEU A 45 -6.44 -4.68 -43.99
N PHE A 46 -5.85 -4.53 -45.17
CA PHE A 46 -4.50 -4.99 -45.45
C PHE A 46 -3.58 -3.80 -45.77
N HIS A 47 -2.58 -3.60 -44.92
CA HIS A 47 -1.52 -2.63 -45.10
C HIS A 47 -0.26 -3.33 -45.64
N GLU A 48 0.20 -2.90 -46.82
CA GLU A 48 1.46 -3.38 -47.39
C GLU A 48 2.65 -2.57 -46.86
N GLY A 49 3.67 -3.25 -46.33
CA GLY A 49 4.89 -2.64 -45.80
C GLY A 49 4.82 -2.26 -44.32
N ASP A 50 5.80 -1.47 -43.88
CA ASP A 50 5.90 -0.94 -42.51
C ASP A 50 4.84 0.14 -42.25
N LEU A 51 4.30 0.17 -41.03
CA LEU A 51 3.33 1.16 -40.56
C LEU A 51 3.92 1.96 -39.41
N GLU A 52 4.02 3.28 -39.58
CA GLU A 52 4.47 4.22 -38.56
C GLU A 52 3.40 5.26 -38.26
N ALA A 53 3.09 5.44 -36.97
CA ALA A 53 2.10 6.44 -36.53
C ALA A 53 2.41 6.95 -35.13
N ASP A 54 1.79 8.07 -34.74
CA ASP A 54 1.88 8.56 -33.37
C ASP A 54 1.05 7.66 -32.43
N SER A 55 -0.20 7.35 -32.79
CA SER A 55 -1.05 6.37 -32.13
C SER A 55 -1.88 5.62 -33.19
N LEU A 56 -2.34 4.42 -32.87
CA LEU A 56 -3.18 3.62 -33.76
C LEU A 56 -4.42 3.13 -33.01
N VAL A 57 -5.59 3.40 -33.59
CA VAL A 57 -6.88 2.92 -33.09
C VAL A 57 -7.43 1.92 -34.10
N ILE A 58 -7.60 0.66 -33.70
CA ILE A 58 -8.08 -0.39 -34.60
C ILE A 58 -9.60 -0.44 -34.56
N GLY A 59 -10.22 -0.30 -35.72
CA GLY A 59 -11.67 -0.41 -35.88
C GLY A 59 -12.17 -1.86 -35.88
N PRO A 60 -13.47 -2.08 -36.16
CA PRO A 60 -14.08 -3.41 -36.11
C PRO A 60 -13.61 -4.36 -37.23
N LEU A 61 -12.96 -3.85 -38.27
CA LEU A 61 -12.38 -4.67 -39.34
C LEU A 61 -10.99 -5.15 -38.92
N PRO A 62 -10.68 -6.45 -39.04
CA PRO A 62 -9.34 -6.97 -38.78
C PRO A 62 -8.28 -6.24 -39.59
N LEU A 63 -7.20 -5.83 -38.93
CA LEU A 63 -6.06 -5.17 -39.56
C LEU A 63 -4.90 -6.14 -39.69
N VAL A 64 -4.36 -6.25 -40.90
CA VAL A 64 -3.18 -7.06 -41.20
C VAL A 64 -2.11 -6.16 -41.81
N VAL A 65 -0.94 -6.13 -41.18
CA VAL A 65 0.22 -5.35 -41.63
C VAL A 65 1.31 -6.32 -42.10
N SER A 66 1.73 -6.21 -43.37
CA SER A 66 2.73 -7.12 -43.94
C SER A 66 4.16 -6.83 -43.50
N GLY A 67 4.44 -5.61 -43.01
CA GLY A 67 5.71 -5.21 -42.41
C GLY A 67 5.66 -5.05 -40.89
N SER A 68 6.53 -4.19 -40.37
CA SER A 68 6.63 -3.87 -38.94
C SER A 68 5.76 -2.67 -38.56
N VAL A 69 5.28 -2.64 -37.32
CA VAL A 69 4.49 -1.55 -36.76
C VAL A 69 5.33 -0.79 -35.73
N ARG A 70 5.47 0.53 -35.90
CA ARG A 70 6.18 1.41 -34.95
C ARG A 70 5.30 2.59 -34.53
N LEU A 71 4.96 2.62 -33.24
CA LEU A 71 4.05 3.61 -32.65
C LEU A 71 4.77 4.38 -31.55
N LYS A 72 4.67 5.72 -31.58
CA LYS A 72 5.26 6.57 -30.52
C LYS A 72 4.37 6.68 -29.27
N GLY A 73 3.11 6.31 -29.39
CA GLY A 73 2.07 6.50 -28.41
C GLY A 73 1.28 5.21 -28.18
N LEU A 74 -0.04 5.33 -28.24
CA LEU A 74 -0.97 4.27 -27.82
C LEU A 74 -1.44 3.45 -29.03
N LEU A 75 -1.39 2.12 -28.88
CA LEU A 75 -2.11 1.16 -29.70
C LEU A 75 -3.37 0.76 -28.93
N GLU A 76 -4.56 1.08 -29.42
CA GLU A 76 -5.84 0.74 -28.77
C GLU A 76 -6.89 0.17 -29.74
N ASP A 77 -7.84 -0.58 -29.22
CA ASP A 77 -9.09 -0.88 -29.93
C ASP A 77 -10.05 0.32 -29.90
N GLY A 78 -10.71 0.58 -31.01
CA GLY A 78 -11.58 1.76 -31.19
C GLY A 78 -13.01 1.57 -30.70
N HIS A 79 -13.42 0.36 -30.33
CA HIS A 79 -14.81 0.06 -30.00
C HIS A 79 -14.98 -0.96 -28.87
N ALA A 80 -16.14 -0.91 -28.23
CA ALA A 80 -16.71 -1.99 -27.42
C ALA A 80 -17.07 -3.24 -28.27
N ALA A 81 -16.35 -3.46 -29.37
CA ALA A 81 -16.60 -4.52 -30.31
C ALA A 81 -15.81 -5.74 -29.87
N ASP A 82 -16.55 -6.75 -29.42
CA ASP A 82 -16.06 -8.11 -29.39
C ASP A 82 -15.44 -8.43 -30.76
N HIS A 83 -14.24 -9.01 -30.78
CA HIS A 83 -13.52 -9.52 -31.97
C HIS A 83 -12.64 -8.56 -32.78
N THR A 84 -12.01 -7.56 -32.15
CA THR A 84 -10.96 -6.77 -32.83
C THR A 84 -9.68 -7.62 -33.01
N LEU A 85 -9.20 -7.78 -34.25
CA LEU A 85 -8.00 -8.56 -34.59
C LEU A 85 -6.90 -7.68 -35.22
N LEU A 86 -5.70 -7.75 -34.66
CA LEU A 86 -4.47 -7.23 -35.27
C LEU A 86 -3.52 -8.37 -35.63
N VAL A 87 -3.06 -8.42 -36.88
CA VAL A 87 -1.98 -9.30 -37.32
C VAL A 87 -0.82 -8.47 -37.86
N VAL A 88 0.38 -8.64 -37.30
CA VAL A 88 1.61 -7.99 -37.78
C VAL A 88 2.60 -9.07 -38.19
N LEU A 89 3.02 -9.05 -39.45
CA LEU A 89 3.97 -10.06 -39.97
C LEU A 89 5.43 -9.70 -39.70
N GLY A 90 5.72 -8.46 -39.31
CA GLY A 90 7.02 -7.99 -38.82
C GLY A 90 7.08 -7.82 -37.29
N ASP A 91 7.90 -6.86 -36.86
CA ASP A 91 8.06 -6.49 -35.45
C ASP A 91 6.99 -5.47 -35.01
N LEU A 92 6.67 -5.42 -33.71
CA LEU A 92 5.82 -4.39 -33.10
C LEU A 92 6.60 -3.60 -32.04
N GLU A 93 6.68 -2.29 -32.21
CA GLU A 93 7.16 -1.36 -31.19
C GLU A 93 6.09 -0.33 -30.86
N ALA A 94 5.75 -0.19 -29.57
CA ALA A 94 4.79 0.80 -29.09
C ALA A 94 5.19 1.37 -27.73
N GLU A 95 4.73 2.58 -27.41
CA GLU A 95 4.88 3.13 -26.07
C GLU A 95 3.93 2.42 -25.11
N ASN A 96 2.63 2.41 -25.44
CA ASN A 96 1.60 1.68 -24.68
C ASN A 96 0.69 0.90 -25.62
N VAL A 97 0.13 -0.19 -25.11
CA VAL A 97 -0.84 -1.02 -25.82
C VAL A 97 -2.00 -1.31 -24.87
N ALA A 98 -3.22 -1.01 -25.29
CA ALA A 98 -4.45 -1.21 -24.53
C ALA A 98 -5.46 -2.03 -25.34
N THR A 99 -6.08 -3.02 -24.67
CA THR A 99 -7.33 -3.71 -25.06
C THR A 99 -7.41 -4.17 -26.53
N PHE A 100 -7.33 -5.48 -26.76
CA PHE A 100 -7.59 -6.13 -28.04
C PHE A 100 -8.25 -7.48 -27.81
N SER A 101 -9.18 -7.89 -28.67
CA SER A 101 -9.69 -9.27 -28.61
C SER A 101 -8.62 -10.28 -29.02
N ALA A 102 -7.87 -9.97 -30.07
CA ALA A 102 -6.76 -10.80 -30.46
C ALA A 102 -5.65 -10.00 -31.15
N MET A 103 -4.40 -10.32 -30.80
CA MET A 103 -3.22 -9.74 -31.40
C MET A 103 -2.19 -10.83 -31.72
N PHE A 104 -1.75 -10.87 -32.97
CA PHE A 104 -0.82 -11.87 -33.47
C PHE A 104 0.37 -11.19 -34.15
N ILE A 105 1.53 -11.29 -33.52
CA ILE A 105 2.77 -10.66 -34.00
C ILE A 105 3.75 -11.77 -34.37
N ALA A 106 4.15 -11.86 -35.64
CA ALA A 106 5.08 -12.89 -36.09
C ALA A 106 6.52 -12.62 -35.62
N GLY A 107 6.92 -11.34 -35.56
CA GLY A 107 8.24 -10.91 -35.11
C GLY A 107 8.35 -10.65 -33.60
N ASN A 108 9.30 -9.78 -33.23
CA ASN A 108 9.54 -9.35 -31.86
C ASN A 108 8.60 -8.22 -31.44
N VAL A 109 8.29 -8.19 -30.15
CA VAL A 109 7.47 -7.13 -29.54
C VAL A 109 8.29 -6.36 -28.52
N ARG A 110 8.26 -5.03 -28.62
CA ARG A 110 8.82 -4.10 -27.63
C ARG A 110 7.77 -3.10 -27.16
N ILE A 111 7.41 -3.18 -25.89
CA ILE A 111 6.47 -2.25 -25.25
C ILE A 111 7.22 -1.48 -24.15
N ARG A 112 7.32 -0.17 -24.31
CA ARG A 112 8.16 0.66 -23.40
C ARG A 112 7.46 0.97 -22.08
N GLY A 113 6.16 1.21 -22.14
CA GLY A 113 5.28 1.46 -21.01
C GLY A 113 4.49 0.21 -20.66
N LEU A 114 3.18 0.26 -20.85
CA LEU A 114 2.23 -0.73 -20.38
C LEU A 114 1.59 -1.51 -21.54
N LEU A 115 1.54 -2.84 -21.40
CA LEU A 115 0.50 -3.63 -22.06
C LEU A 115 -0.61 -3.89 -21.05
N PHE A 116 -1.84 -3.54 -21.41
CA PHE A 116 -3.01 -3.73 -20.57
C PHE A 116 -4.13 -4.41 -21.36
N GLY A 117 -4.56 -5.57 -20.88
CA GLY A 117 -5.65 -6.34 -21.45
C GLY A 117 -6.81 -6.48 -20.46
N ASP A 118 -7.92 -5.80 -20.76
CA ASP A 118 -9.20 -5.93 -20.05
C ASP A 118 -10.26 -6.27 -21.09
N SER A 119 -10.66 -7.53 -21.10
CA SER A 119 -11.65 -8.03 -22.03
C SER A 119 -12.48 -9.13 -21.41
N PHE A 120 -13.68 -9.28 -21.95
CA PHE A 120 -14.61 -10.32 -21.58
C PHE A 120 -14.42 -11.51 -22.53
N GLY A 121 -13.45 -12.41 -22.27
CA GLY A 121 -13.32 -13.64 -23.07
C GLY A 121 -11.95 -14.35 -23.06
N ASP A 122 -11.84 -15.39 -23.88
CA ASP A 122 -10.61 -16.16 -24.16
C ASP A 122 -9.72 -15.42 -25.17
N ASP A 123 -9.35 -14.17 -24.85
CA ASP A 123 -8.56 -13.36 -25.75
C ASP A 123 -7.10 -13.83 -25.84
N VAL A 124 -6.50 -13.68 -27.02
CA VAL A 124 -5.18 -14.24 -27.32
C VAL A 124 -4.21 -13.16 -27.76
N PHE A 125 -3.09 -13.07 -27.05
CA PHE A 125 -1.93 -12.32 -27.51
C PHE A 125 -0.77 -13.27 -27.82
N CYS A 126 -0.50 -13.48 -29.10
CA CYS A 126 0.50 -14.44 -29.56
C CYS A 126 1.69 -13.74 -30.25
N VAL A 127 2.89 -13.98 -29.71
CA VAL A 127 4.15 -13.44 -30.19
C VAL A 127 5.04 -14.57 -30.69
N GLY A 128 5.32 -14.57 -31.99
CA GLY A 128 6.18 -15.55 -32.65
C GLY A 128 7.67 -15.38 -32.28
N GLY A 129 8.12 -14.13 -32.11
CA GLY A 129 9.47 -13.79 -31.65
C GLY A 129 9.57 -13.59 -30.14
N GLY A 130 10.47 -12.69 -29.72
CA GLY A 130 10.67 -12.33 -28.31
C GLY A 130 9.76 -11.18 -27.86
N LEU A 131 9.45 -11.15 -26.56
CA LEU A 131 8.68 -10.07 -25.92
C LEU A 131 9.55 -9.34 -24.90
N LYS A 132 9.71 -8.04 -25.11
CA LYS A 132 10.36 -7.13 -24.16
C LYS A 132 9.38 -6.08 -23.67
N ALA A 133 9.13 -6.05 -22.36
CA ALA A 133 8.25 -5.05 -21.76
C ALA A 133 8.71 -4.68 -20.36
N ARG A 134 8.51 -3.42 -19.95
CA ARG A 134 8.72 -3.04 -18.53
C ARG A 134 7.63 -3.63 -17.66
N THR A 135 6.37 -3.49 -18.05
CA THR A 135 5.28 -4.12 -17.31
C THR A 135 4.22 -4.65 -18.24
N LEU A 136 3.78 -5.86 -17.91
CA LEU A 136 2.75 -6.62 -18.58
C LEU A 136 1.62 -6.80 -17.57
N VAL A 137 0.43 -6.26 -17.88
CA VAL A 137 -0.76 -6.47 -17.06
C VAL A 137 -1.74 -7.32 -17.86
N GLU A 138 -1.96 -8.52 -17.35
CA GLU A 138 -2.81 -9.54 -17.90
C GLU A 138 -3.91 -9.81 -16.86
N GLN A 139 -5.17 -9.64 -17.25
CA GLN A 139 -6.30 -10.05 -16.41
C GLN A 139 -7.15 -11.13 -17.08
N HIS A 140 -7.28 -11.08 -18.41
CA HIS A 140 -8.11 -12.02 -19.17
C HIS A 140 -7.45 -12.57 -20.46
N HIS A 141 -6.24 -12.14 -20.82
CA HIS A 141 -5.55 -12.55 -22.05
C HIS A 141 -4.64 -13.76 -21.83
N HIS A 142 -4.78 -14.78 -22.66
CA HIS A 142 -3.74 -15.80 -22.76
C HIS A 142 -2.57 -15.27 -23.59
N ILE A 143 -1.47 -14.94 -22.92
CA ILE A 143 -0.26 -14.42 -23.56
C ILE A 143 0.65 -15.59 -23.90
N HIS A 144 0.87 -15.81 -25.19
CA HIS A 144 1.76 -16.84 -25.73
C HIS A 144 2.98 -16.18 -26.36
N VAL A 145 4.16 -16.40 -25.78
CA VAL A 145 5.43 -15.95 -26.32
C VAL A 145 6.24 -17.17 -26.72
N HIS A 146 6.65 -17.24 -27.99
CA HIS A 146 7.43 -18.38 -28.49
C HIS A 146 8.95 -18.15 -28.44
N GLY A 147 9.41 -16.90 -28.36
CA GLY A 147 10.81 -16.51 -28.23
C GLY A 147 11.22 -16.04 -26.83
N PRO A 148 12.37 -15.34 -26.70
CA PRO A 148 12.89 -14.84 -25.43
C PRO A 148 11.93 -13.89 -24.71
N LEU A 149 11.95 -13.89 -23.37
CA LEU A 149 11.09 -13.04 -22.55
C LEU A 149 11.92 -12.12 -21.65
N ASP A 150 11.91 -10.82 -21.93
CA ASP A 150 12.54 -9.79 -21.08
C ASP A 150 11.46 -8.88 -20.48
N VAL A 151 10.79 -9.38 -19.44
CA VAL A 151 9.70 -8.68 -18.74
C VAL A 151 10.07 -8.43 -17.28
N ASP A 152 10.10 -7.16 -16.86
CA ASP A 152 10.45 -6.81 -15.48
C ASP A 152 9.34 -7.21 -14.49
N VAL A 153 8.09 -6.88 -14.82
CA VAL A 153 6.92 -7.15 -13.98
C VAL A 153 5.79 -7.73 -14.82
N LEU A 154 5.25 -8.87 -14.39
CA LEU A 154 3.96 -9.39 -14.83
C LEU A 154 2.94 -9.21 -13.70
N VAL A 155 1.78 -8.68 -14.03
CA VAL A 155 0.59 -8.67 -13.18
C VAL A 155 -0.40 -9.64 -13.81
N GLY A 156 -0.84 -10.66 -13.08
CA GLY A 156 -1.63 -11.77 -13.63
C GLY A 156 -0.86 -13.09 -13.76
N ASP A 157 -1.52 -14.12 -14.27
CA ASP A 157 -1.01 -15.49 -14.26
C ASP A 157 -0.98 -16.23 -15.60
N LYS A 158 -1.73 -15.77 -16.62
CA LYS A 158 -1.89 -16.46 -17.92
C LYS A 158 -0.79 -16.12 -18.94
N LEU A 159 0.47 -16.30 -18.56
CA LEU A 159 1.62 -16.18 -19.47
C LEU A 159 2.26 -17.55 -19.76
N THR A 160 2.31 -17.93 -21.04
CA THR A 160 3.05 -19.09 -21.55
C THR A 160 4.26 -18.61 -22.34
N ALA A 161 5.47 -18.83 -21.80
CA ALA A 161 6.73 -18.43 -22.43
C ALA A 161 7.88 -19.40 -22.07
N PRO A 162 8.99 -19.44 -22.84
CA PRO A 162 10.17 -20.26 -22.54
C PRO A 162 10.87 -19.84 -21.24
N GLU A 163 10.78 -18.56 -20.90
CA GLU A 163 11.40 -17.92 -19.74
C GLU A 163 10.34 -17.31 -18.81
N LYS A 164 10.74 -16.94 -17.60
CA LYS A 164 9.84 -16.34 -16.59
C LYS A 164 10.09 -14.82 -16.48
N PRO A 165 9.05 -14.02 -16.17
CA PRO A 165 9.24 -12.61 -15.85
C PRO A 165 10.10 -12.46 -14.58
N ARG A 166 10.77 -11.31 -14.42
CA ARG A 166 11.64 -11.05 -13.24
C ARG A 166 10.85 -10.96 -11.94
N LYS A 167 9.61 -10.46 -12.01
CA LYS A 167 8.69 -10.36 -10.88
C LYS A 167 7.26 -10.65 -11.34
N ARG A 168 6.50 -11.38 -10.52
CA ARG A 168 5.04 -11.51 -10.64
C ARG A 168 4.38 -10.80 -9.46
N LEU A 169 3.29 -10.10 -9.71
CA LEU A 169 2.48 -9.38 -8.72
C LEU A 169 1.01 -9.72 -8.91
N GLU A 170 0.26 -9.68 -7.82
CA GLU A 170 -1.20 -9.68 -7.90
C GLU A 170 -1.71 -8.29 -8.34
N PRO A 171 -2.87 -8.18 -9.01
CA PRO A 171 -3.42 -6.90 -9.47
C PRO A 171 -3.44 -5.79 -8.41
N HIS A 172 -3.83 -6.14 -7.18
CA HIS A 172 -3.90 -5.22 -6.05
C HIS A 172 -2.53 -4.73 -5.54
N GLU A 173 -1.42 -5.42 -5.86
CA GLU A 173 -0.07 -5.05 -5.42
C GLU A 173 0.65 -4.08 -6.39
N ALA A 174 0.20 -4.04 -7.64
CA ALA A 174 0.89 -3.37 -8.73
C ALA A 174 0.35 -1.96 -9.04
N LEU A 175 -0.94 -1.74 -8.86
CA LEU A 175 -1.65 -0.58 -9.39
C LEU A 175 -1.76 0.58 -8.39
N LEU A 176 -1.85 1.81 -8.90
CA LEU A 176 -2.03 3.01 -8.05
C LEU A 176 -3.41 3.00 -7.37
N PRO A 177 -3.54 3.54 -6.13
CA PRO A 177 -4.84 3.74 -5.51
C PRO A 177 -5.77 4.57 -6.42
N GLY A 178 -6.96 4.04 -6.74
CA GLY A 178 -7.92 4.69 -7.65
C GLY A 178 -7.79 4.31 -9.13
N ALA A 179 -6.86 3.42 -9.50
CA ALA A 179 -6.85 2.78 -10.83
C ALA A 179 -8.03 1.80 -11.03
N PHE A 180 -8.67 1.41 -9.93
CA PHE A 180 -9.93 0.67 -9.89
C PHE A 180 -10.98 1.54 -9.21
N SER A 181 -12.16 1.67 -9.82
CA SER A 181 -13.34 2.15 -9.12
C SER A 181 -14.16 0.96 -8.63
N VAL A 182 -14.71 1.10 -7.42
CA VAL A 182 -15.93 0.39 -7.08
C VAL A 182 -17.02 1.11 -7.88
N GLU A 183 -17.68 0.41 -8.81
CA GLU A 183 -18.99 0.89 -9.26
C GLU A 183 -19.90 0.82 -8.02
N ASP A 184 -20.22 1.98 -7.45
CA ASP A 184 -21.37 2.11 -6.58
C ASP A 184 -22.63 1.83 -7.42
N GLU A 185 -23.62 1.19 -6.78
CA GLU A 185 -24.97 0.78 -7.24
C GLU A 185 -25.01 -0.70 -7.71
N ASP A 186 -25.43 -1.70 -6.92
CA ASP A 186 -26.57 -1.75 -6.01
C ASP A 186 -26.40 -2.77 -4.85
N GLU A 187 -27.26 -2.60 -3.85
CA GLU A 187 -27.34 -3.29 -2.55
C GLU A 187 -27.41 -4.83 -2.59
N ASP A 188 -26.97 -5.38 -1.46
CA ASP A 188 -27.25 -6.71 -0.87
C ASP A 188 -26.27 -7.89 -1.11
N GLU A 189 -25.93 -8.46 0.05
CA GLU A 189 -25.28 -9.76 0.32
C GLU A 189 -23.76 -9.92 0.07
N GLY A 190 -23.03 -9.87 1.19
CA GLY A 190 -22.15 -10.96 1.62
C GLY A 190 -21.06 -11.45 0.67
N ASP A 191 -19.84 -11.02 0.96
CA ASP A 191 -18.57 -11.71 0.67
C ASP A 191 -18.19 -11.84 -0.82
N VAL A 192 -17.29 -10.93 -1.23
CA VAL A 192 -16.11 -11.09 -2.10
C VAL A 192 -15.85 -9.72 -2.72
N THR A 193 -14.71 -9.12 -2.39
CA THR A 193 -14.22 -7.89 -3.04
C THR A 193 -13.81 -8.22 -4.47
N ASP A 194 -14.75 -8.17 -5.41
CA ASP A 194 -14.41 -8.29 -6.83
C ASP A 194 -13.90 -6.91 -7.30
N SER A 195 -12.58 -6.79 -7.38
CA SER A 195 -11.88 -5.61 -7.87
C SER A 195 -11.97 -5.57 -9.40
N THR A 196 -13.12 -5.23 -9.94
CA THR A 196 -13.30 -5.08 -11.40
C THR A 196 -12.73 -3.74 -11.87
N LEU A 197 -12.09 -3.76 -13.04
CA LEU A 197 -11.50 -2.58 -13.67
C LEU A 197 -12.55 -1.75 -14.38
N ASP A 198 -12.55 -0.43 -14.15
CA ASP A 198 -13.24 0.50 -15.05
C ASP A 198 -12.37 0.76 -16.29
N ARG A 199 -12.64 0.02 -17.38
CA ARG A 199 -12.02 0.19 -18.71
C ARG A 199 -11.95 1.65 -19.15
N LYS A 200 -13.00 2.44 -18.85
CA LYS A 200 -13.11 3.83 -19.30
C LYS A 200 -12.17 4.75 -18.53
N GLY A 201 -12.07 4.58 -17.21
CA GLY A 201 -11.10 5.26 -16.36
C GLY A 201 -9.66 4.97 -16.77
N LEU A 202 -9.34 3.70 -17.05
CA LEU A 202 -7.99 3.30 -17.44
C LEU A 202 -7.56 3.86 -18.80
N LEU A 203 -8.43 3.81 -19.81
CA LEU A 203 -8.15 4.41 -21.13
C LEU A 203 -7.95 5.93 -21.01
N ALA A 204 -8.71 6.61 -20.15
CA ALA A 204 -8.52 8.04 -19.90
C ALA A 204 -7.14 8.33 -19.27
N MET A 205 -6.70 7.51 -18.33
CA MET A 205 -5.38 7.62 -17.70
C MET A 205 -4.25 7.38 -18.72
N LEU A 206 -4.34 6.35 -19.56
CA LEU A 206 -3.36 6.08 -20.62
C LEU A 206 -3.27 7.21 -21.63
N ARG A 207 -4.41 7.73 -22.10
CA ARG A 207 -4.48 8.87 -23.02
C ARG A 207 -3.90 10.15 -22.41
N ALA A 208 -4.04 10.31 -21.09
CA ALA A 208 -3.44 11.42 -20.34
C ALA A 208 -1.95 11.20 -20.00
N GLY A 209 -1.37 10.04 -20.33
CA GLY A 209 0.01 9.68 -19.96
C GLY A 209 0.22 9.50 -18.46
N GLN A 210 -0.86 9.24 -17.71
CA GLN A 210 -0.78 9.00 -16.28
C GLN A 210 -0.21 7.60 -15.99
N PRO A 211 0.66 7.46 -14.98
CA PRO A 211 1.16 6.15 -14.59
C PRO A 211 0.01 5.33 -14.01
N LEU A 212 -0.15 4.09 -14.47
CA LEU A 212 -1.13 3.13 -13.92
C LEU A 212 -0.53 2.27 -12.80
N LEU A 213 0.78 2.10 -12.82
CA LEU A 213 1.53 1.30 -11.87
C LEU A 213 2.25 2.22 -10.88
N GLY A 214 2.21 1.88 -9.59
CA GLY A 214 3.11 2.51 -8.62
C GLY A 214 4.57 2.15 -8.96
N ASP A 215 5.53 3.05 -8.72
CA ASP A 215 6.94 2.77 -9.00
C ASP A 215 7.37 1.49 -8.24
N THR A 216 7.52 0.39 -8.98
CA THR A 216 7.76 -0.95 -8.44
C THR A 216 9.17 -1.13 -7.89
N ARG A 217 10.03 -0.11 -8.07
CA ARG A 217 11.35 -0.01 -7.43
C ARG A 217 11.25 0.39 -5.97
N LEU A 218 10.16 1.05 -5.57
CA LEU A 218 9.99 1.53 -4.20
C LEU A 218 9.47 0.44 -3.28
N ASN A 219 10.21 0.18 -2.21
CA ASN A 219 9.78 -0.73 -1.16
C ASN A 219 8.56 -0.16 -0.39
N PRO A 220 7.86 -0.96 0.44
CA PRO A 220 6.66 -0.48 1.16
C PRO A 220 6.87 0.75 2.04
N VAL A 221 8.09 0.97 2.55
CA VAL A 221 8.44 2.13 3.38
C VAL A 221 8.56 3.37 2.50
N GLU A 222 9.27 3.28 1.38
CA GLU A 222 9.41 4.36 0.40
C GLU A 222 8.06 4.77 -0.19
N LYS A 223 7.18 3.80 -0.50
CA LYS A 223 5.80 4.06 -0.94
C LYS A 223 5.02 4.85 0.12
N ALA A 224 5.09 4.45 1.39
CA ALA A 224 4.41 5.15 2.47
C ALA A 224 4.92 6.59 2.64
N ILE A 225 6.23 6.80 2.55
CA ILE A 225 6.85 8.13 2.63
C ILE A 225 6.43 9.00 1.43
N ALA A 226 6.45 8.45 0.22
CA ALA A 226 6.04 9.16 -1.00
C ALA A 226 4.57 9.60 -0.93
N ALA A 227 3.67 8.71 -0.49
CA ALA A 227 2.25 9.03 -0.31
C ALA A 227 2.04 10.19 0.69
N VAL A 228 2.82 10.22 1.78
CA VAL A 228 2.75 11.33 2.74
C VAL A 228 3.27 12.64 2.13
N LYS A 229 4.37 12.60 1.35
CA LYS A 229 4.90 13.78 0.65
C LYS A 229 3.88 14.36 -0.33
N GLU A 230 3.17 13.49 -1.04
CA GLU A 230 2.14 13.90 -1.99
C GLU A 230 0.95 14.56 -1.28
N LYS A 231 0.44 13.95 -0.21
CA LYS A 231 -0.63 14.54 0.62
C LYS A 231 -0.22 15.90 1.20
N ALA A 232 1.02 16.01 1.66
CA ALA A 232 1.57 17.29 2.13
C ALA A 232 1.62 18.34 1.01
N ALA A 233 2.02 17.97 -0.21
CA ALA A 233 2.05 18.86 -1.36
C ALA A 233 0.65 19.35 -1.78
N ARG A 234 -0.39 18.52 -1.57
CA ARG A 234 -1.80 18.88 -1.78
C ARG A 234 -2.39 19.76 -0.67
N GLY A 235 -1.63 20.05 0.39
CA GLY A 235 -2.09 20.87 1.51
C GLY A 235 -3.07 20.17 2.46
N GLU A 236 -3.12 18.83 2.42
CA GLU A 236 -3.98 18.06 3.34
C GLU A 236 -3.53 18.27 4.78
N LYS A 237 -4.49 18.60 5.65
CA LYS A 237 -4.26 18.76 7.09
C LYS A 237 -4.27 17.37 7.75
N ALA A 238 -3.24 17.07 8.55
CA ALA A 238 -3.00 15.81 9.24
C ALA A 238 -2.42 14.65 8.39
N THR A 239 -1.14 14.78 8.04
CA THR A 239 -0.37 13.66 7.50
C THR A 239 0.00 12.65 8.59
N ARG A 240 -0.39 11.39 8.37
CA ARG A 240 -0.07 10.22 9.22
C ARG A 240 0.82 9.25 8.46
N LEU A 241 1.87 8.76 9.11
CA LEU A 241 2.79 7.76 8.60
C LEU A 241 2.79 6.54 9.52
N VAL A 242 2.54 5.36 8.95
CA VAL A 242 2.57 4.08 9.67
C VAL A 242 3.66 3.22 9.05
N LEU A 243 4.72 2.94 9.81
CA LEU A 243 5.83 2.08 9.40
C LEU A 243 5.90 0.81 10.26
N ALA A 244 4.75 0.33 10.73
CA ALA A 244 4.68 -0.85 11.57
C ALA A 244 5.07 -2.14 10.82
N GLN A 245 5.77 -3.06 11.49
CA GLN A 245 6.14 -4.38 10.96
C GLN A 245 6.97 -4.32 9.66
N LYS A 246 7.92 -3.39 9.57
CA LYS A 246 8.78 -3.19 8.38
C LYS A 246 10.21 -3.68 8.57
N LYS A 247 10.54 -4.34 9.68
CA LYS A 247 11.88 -4.85 10.02
C LYS A 247 12.95 -3.74 9.97
N LEU A 248 12.55 -2.52 10.31
CA LEU A 248 13.43 -1.36 10.30
C LEU A 248 14.44 -1.46 11.44
N LYS A 249 15.73 -1.25 11.15
CA LYS A 249 16.78 -1.11 12.17
C LYS A 249 16.97 0.34 12.63
N ALA A 250 16.52 1.29 11.82
CA ALA A 250 16.55 2.72 12.08
C ALA A 250 15.38 3.39 11.36
N ILE A 251 15.03 4.60 11.79
CA ILE A 251 14.06 5.44 11.09
C ILE A 251 14.74 5.95 9.79
N PRO A 252 14.12 5.77 8.60
CA PRO A 252 14.68 6.28 7.35
C PRO A 252 14.86 7.81 7.38
N GLU A 253 15.96 8.30 6.81
CA GLU A 253 16.33 9.73 6.84
C GLU A 253 15.27 10.64 6.22
N GLU A 254 14.54 10.13 5.22
CA GLU A 254 13.49 10.84 4.52
C GLU A 254 12.28 11.15 5.40
N VAL A 255 12.07 10.38 6.49
CA VAL A 255 11.00 10.64 7.45
C VAL A 255 11.21 11.98 8.14
N PHE A 256 12.45 12.33 8.49
CA PHE A 256 12.76 13.59 9.19
C PHE A 256 12.51 14.84 8.32
N CYS A 257 12.45 14.67 7.00
CA CYS A 257 12.10 15.74 6.07
C CYS A 257 10.59 16.06 6.06
N LEU A 258 9.76 15.20 6.66
CA LEU A 258 8.30 15.36 6.72
C LEU A 258 7.91 16.30 7.86
N THR A 259 8.31 17.57 7.80
CA THR A 259 8.11 18.55 8.88
C THR A 259 6.65 18.84 9.23
N GLY A 260 5.72 18.53 8.31
CA GLY A 260 4.26 18.59 8.53
C GLY A 260 3.63 17.31 9.11
N LEU A 261 4.42 16.27 9.37
CA LEU A 261 3.92 14.99 9.88
C LEU A 261 3.31 15.15 11.27
N GLU A 262 2.04 14.74 11.44
CA GLU A 262 1.32 14.88 12.70
C GLU A 262 1.25 13.59 13.51
N SER A 263 1.35 12.43 12.85
CA SER A 263 1.29 11.13 13.51
C SER A 263 2.29 10.16 12.91
N LEU A 264 3.08 9.52 13.76
CA LEU A 264 4.07 8.50 13.39
C LEU A 264 3.89 7.24 14.24
N SER A 265 3.78 6.08 13.59
CA SER A 265 3.84 4.76 14.24
C SER A 265 5.05 3.99 13.70
N LEU A 266 5.87 3.49 14.62
CA LEU A 266 7.08 2.71 14.34
C LEU A 266 6.97 1.29 14.91
N ASP A 267 5.77 0.83 15.21
CA ASP A 267 5.52 -0.34 16.04
C ASP A 267 6.08 -1.64 15.42
N THR A 268 6.57 -2.55 16.25
CA THR A 268 7.09 -3.87 15.85
C THR A 268 8.16 -3.75 14.76
N ASN A 269 9.26 -3.09 15.09
CA ASN A 269 10.48 -3.00 14.29
C ASN A 269 11.71 -3.32 15.16
N ASP A 270 12.88 -3.42 14.52
CA ASP A 270 14.16 -3.73 15.17
C ASP A 270 14.96 -2.44 15.51
N ILE A 271 14.25 -1.34 15.78
CA ILE A 271 14.84 -0.02 16.06
C ILE A 271 15.36 -0.01 17.51
N ALA A 272 16.68 -0.11 17.67
CA ALA A 272 17.33 -0.10 18.98
C ALA A 272 17.45 1.31 19.58
N GLU A 273 17.48 2.34 18.74
CA GLU A 273 17.65 3.74 19.16
C GLU A 273 16.78 4.67 18.29
N ILE A 274 16.10 5.62 18.94
CA ILE A 274 15.42 6.71 18.22
C ILE A 274 16.44 7.81 17.96
N SER A 275 16.63 8.18 16.70
CA SER A 275 17.54 9.27 16.31
C SER A 275 17.14 10.60 16.95
N PRO A 276 18.10 11.43 17.42
CA PRO A 276 17.87 12.82 17.83
C PRO A 276 17.10 13.66 16.80
N ARG A 277 17.22 13.32 15.51
CA ARG A 277 16.49 13.99 14.41
C ARG A 277 14.97 13.88 14.54
N ILE A 278 14.44 13.03 15.42
CA ILE A 278 13.01 13.03 15.75
C ILE A 278 12.51 14.43 16.14
N GLY A 279 13.37 15.27 16.73
CA GLY A 279 13.06 16.66 17.08
C GLY A 279 12.80 17.59 15.88
N GLU A 280 13.13 17.18 14.65
CA GLU A 280 12.83 17.92 13.41
C GLU A 280 11.33 17.85 13.05
N LEU A 281 10.62 16.83 13.54
CA LEU A 281 9.19 16.63 13.30
C LEU A 281 8.33 17.55 14.19
N ARG A 282 8.49 18.86 14.04
CA ARG A 282 7.88 19.87 14.93
C ARG A 282 6.35 19.87 14.95
N ALA A 283 5.71 19.34 13.90
CA ALA A 283 4.26 19.20 13.83
C ALA A 283 3.73 17.90 14.48
N LEU A 284 4.62 17.00 14.95
CA LEU A 284 4.24 15.69 15.45
C LEU A 284 3.40 15.79 16.73
N LYS A 285 2.17 15.30 16.65
CA LYS A 285 1.18 15.28 17.75
C LYS A 285 1.05 13.92 18.40
N SER A 286 1.31 12.85 17.65
CA SER A 286 1.18 11.47 18.14
C SER A 286 2.38 10.63 17.70
N LEU A 287 3.00 9.96 18.66
CA LEU A 287 4.10 9.02 18.41
C LEU A 287 3.81 7.67 19.09
N SER A 288 3.88 6.60 18.32
CA SER A 288 3.74 5.22 18.79
C SER A 288 5.05 4.46 18.60
N LEU A 289 5.58 3.94 19.71
CA LEU A 289 6.83 3.18 19.84
C LEU A 289 6.53 1.87 20.57
N GLU A 290 5.91 0.93 19.87
CA GLU A 290 5.52 -0.33 20.49
C GLU A 290 6.37 -1.50 20.04
N ASN A 291 6.71 -2.41 20.96
CA ASN A 291 7.47 -3.62 20.68
C ASN A 291 8.77 -3.31 19.93
N LEU A 292 9.57 -2.39 20.50
CA LEU A 292 10.89 -2.02 20.01
C LEU A 292 11.96 -2.40 21.04
N PRO A 293 13.17 -2.80 20.62
CA PRO A 293 14.28 -3.13 21.52
C PRO A 293 14.96 -1.88 22.13
N LEU A 294 14.22 -0.77 22.32
CA LEU A 294 14.73 0.51 22.81
C LEU A 294 15.33 0.41 24.21
N THR A 295 16.51 0.98 24.40
CA THR A 295 17.16 1.10 25.72
C THR A 295 16.96 2.47 26.36
N THR A 296 16.83 3.52 25.54
CA THR A 296 16.66 4.91 25.96
C THR A 296 15.81 5.69 24.94
N LEU A 297 15.36 6.88 25.33
CA LEU A 297 14.73 7.86 24.44
C LEU A 297 15.62 9.11 24.35
N PRO A 298 15.78 9.73 23.16
CA PRO A 298 16.62 10.91 22.98
C PRO A 298 16.00 12.15 23.64
N VAL A 299 16.85 13.10 24.05
CA VAL A 299 16.42 14.36 24.68
C VAL A 299 15.56 15.20 23.73
N GLU A 300 15.81 15.09 22.43
CA GLU A 300 15.10 15.82 21.37
C GLU A 300 13.64 15.39 21.25
N LEU A 301 13.31 14.12 21.52
CA LEU A 301 11.91 13.68 21.60
C LEU A 301 11.16 14.45 22.69
N CYS A 302 11.84 14.69 23.82
CA CYS A 302 11.26 15.41 24.95
C CYS A 302 11.02 16.90 24.69
N ARG A 303 11.55 17.44 23.58
CA ARG A 303 11.43 18.85 23.18
C ARG A 303 10.48 19.07 22.00
N LEU A 304 9.72 18.04 21.61
CA LEU A 304 8.72 18.16 20.56
C LEU A 304 7.57 19.08 21.00
N PRO A 305 7.38 20.24 20.35
CA PRO A 305 6.49 21.30 20.87
C PRO A 305 5.01 20.96 20.72
N ALA A 306 4.66 20.02 19.83
CA ALA A 306 3.29 19.66 19.52
C ALA A 306 2.89 18.26 20.01
N LEU A 307 3.80 17.49 20.63
CA LEU A 307 3.55 16.09 20.98
C LEU A 307 2.52 16.00 22.11
N LYS A 308 1.33 15.49 21.79
CA LYS A 308 0.20 15.34 22.72
C LYS A 308 0.02 13.92 23.22
N LYS A 309 0.38 12.93 22.39
CA LYS A 309 0.22 11.51 22.67
C LYS A 309 1.52 10.77 22.43
N LEU A 310 1.95 10.01 23.43
CA LEU A 310 3.12 9.16 23.35
C LEU A 310 2.77 7.77 23.87
N SER A 311 2.89 6.76 23.03
CA SER A 311 2.79 5.35 23.41
C SER A 311 4.18 4.72 23.35
N VAL A 312 4.66 4.19 24.48
CA VAL A 312 5.88 3.38 24.55
C VAL A 312 5.58 2.10 25.30
N ARG A 313 5.12 1.08 24.57
CA ARG A 313 4.65 -0.20 25.11
C ARG A 313 5.47 -1.35 24.60
N TYR A 314 5.52 -2.45 25.35
CA TYR A 314 6.27 -3.65 25.02
C TYR A 314 7.77 -3.42 24.73
N CYS A 315 8.33 -2.28 25.19
CA CYS A 315 9.74 -1.94 25.04
C CYS A 315 10.53 -2.46 26.24
N ASN A 316 10.78 -3.77 26.27
CA ASN A 316 11.32 -4.48 27.42
C ASN A 316 12.68 -3.98 27.93
N ASN A 317 13.48 -3.35 27.06
CA ASN A 317 14.82 -2.88 27.39
C ASN A 317 14.85 -1.42 27.91
N LEU A 318 13.71 -0.71 27.88
CA LEU A 318 13.63 0.69 28.26
C LEU A 318 13.46 0.80 29.78
N THR A 319 14.57 0.80 30.51
CA THR A 319 14.52 0.74 31.99
C THR A 319 14.29 2.07 32.68
N ARG A 320 14.49 3.18 31.96
CA ARG A 320 14.38 4.54 32.50
C ARG A 320 13.88 5.53 31.45
N LEU A 321 13.19 6.56 31.91
CA LEU A 321 12.89 7.75 31.11
C LEU A 321 14.02 8.78 31.30
N PRO A 322 14.36 9.58 30.26
CA PRO A 322 15.35 10.65 30.39
C PRO A 322 14.86 11.75 31.35
N ASP A 323 15.76 12.44 32.05
CA ASP A 323 15.39 13.56 32.95
C ASP A 323 14.66 14.70 32.24
N ALA A 324 14.91 14.83 30.93
CA ALA A 324 14.27 15.78 30.06
C ALA A 324 12.81 15.42 29.74
N PHE A 325 12.29 14.26 30.13
CA PHE A 325 10.89 13.88 29.86
C PHE A 325 9.89 14.90 30.40
N GLY A 326 10.25 15.60 31.49
CA GLY A 326 9.46 16.72 32.04
C GLY A 326 9.41 17.97 31.15
N GLU A 327 10.20 18.05 30.08
CA GLU A 327 10.19 19.13 29.07
C GLU A 327 9.09 18.96 28.02
N LEU A 328 8.34 17.84 28.04
CA LEU A 328 7.21 17.60 27.13
C LEU A 328 6.02 18.51 27.48
N GLU A 329 6.08 19.77 27.05
CA GLU A 329 5.13 20.83 27.42
C GLU A 329 3.69 20.58 26.93
N ALA A 330 3.54 19.84 25.82
CA ALA A 330 2.26 19.60 25.17
C ALA A 330 1.66 18.22 25.48
N LEU A 331 2.37 17.33 26.19
CA LEU A 331 1.94 15.95 26.37
C LEU A 331 0.70 15.86 27.27
N GLU A 332 -0.35 15.22 26.75
CA GLU A 332 -1.64 15.06 27.42
C GLU A 332 -1.95 13.60 27.75
N GLU A 333 -1.47 12.67 26.92
CA GLU A 333 -1.71 11.22 27.04
C GLU A 333 -0.39 10.45 26.92
N LEU A 334 -0.15 9.55 27.88
CA LEU A 334 1.05 8.73 27.94
C LEU A 334 0.70 7.28 28.26
N ASP A 335 1.14 6.37 27.40
CA ASP A 335 1.07 4.92 27.62
C ASP A 335 2.50 4.39 27.84
N LEU A 336 2.76 3.71 28.95
CA LEU A 336 4.05 3.13 29.30
C LEU A 336 3.89 1.72 29.88
N ASP A 337 4.97 0.96 29.97
CA ASP A 337 5.00 -0.25 30.80
C ASP A 337 5.51 0.05 32.21
N ALA A 338 4.83 -0.48 33.23
CA ALA A 338 5.29 -0.37 34.62
C ALA A 338 6.44 -1.34 34.94
N MET A 339 6.53 -2.47 34.20
CA MET A 339 7.55 -3.50 34.45
C MET A 339 8.97 -3.07 34.09
N ALA A 340 9.11 -2.23 33.06
CA ALA A 340 10.42 -1.80 32.60
C ALA A 340 11.03 -0.77 33.59
N LEU A 341 10.18 -0.06 34.35
CA LEU A 341 10.60 0.96 35.29
C LEU A 341 10.89 0.32 36.65
N GLU A 342 12.13 0.46 37.15
CA GLU A 342 12.52 -0.08 38.46
C GLU A 342 11.69 0.56 39.61
N ASP A 343 11.36 1.85 39.49
CA ASP A 343 10.55 2.64 40.43
C ASP A 343 9.54 3.56 39.70
N PHE A 344 8.70 4.29 40.47
CA PHE A 344 7.87 5.34 39.88
C PHE A 344 8.77 6.40 39.22
N PRO A 345 8.58 6.69 37.92
CA PRO A 345 9.38 7.70 37.23
C PRO A 345 8.99 9.11 37.71
N GLU A 346 9.72 9.64 38.71
CA GLU A 346 9.44 10.96 39.30
C GLU A 346 9.42 12.09 38.26
N VAL A 347 10.13 11.92 37.14
CA VAL A 347 10.09 12.85 36.01
C VAL A 347 8.67 13.08 35.47
N LEU A 348 7.75 12.10 35.58
CA LEU A 348 6.36 12.27 35.16
C LEU A 348 5.62 13.33 35.98
N THR A 349 6.00 13.56 37.24
CA THR A 349 5.40 14.60 38.09
C THR A 349 5.64 16.02 37.57
N ARG A 350 6.68 16.19 36.76
CA ARG A 350 7.06 17.47 36.14
C ARG A 350 6.27 17.78 34.87
N LEU A 351 5.49 16.84 34.34
CA LEU A 351 4.75 17.03 33.09
C LEU A 351 3.60 18.04 33.28
N PRO A 352 3.64 19.21 32.62
CA PRO A 352 2.76 20.32 32.95
C PRO A 352 1.34 20.17 32.40
N ARG A 353 1.08 19.20 31.50
CA ARG A 353 -0.24 19.04 30.84
C ARG A 353 -0.75 17.60 30.83
N LEU A 354 -0.06 16.66 31.47
CA LEU A 354 -0.45 15.26 31.42
C LEU A 354 -1.79 15.04 32.14
N LYS A 355 -2.77 14.52 31.39
CA LYS A 355 -4.14 14.26 31.85
C LYS A 355 -4.41 12.77 31.98
N LYS A 356 -3.81 11.95 31.12
CA LYS A 356 -4.01 10.51 31.04
C LYS A 356 -2.68 9.77 31.09
N LEU A 357 -2.56 8.83 32.03
CA LEU A 357 -1.38 7.98 32.19
C LEU A 357 -1.81 6.53 32.35
N TRP A 358 -1.47 5.69 31.38
CA TRP A 358 -1.81 4.28 31.43
C TRP A 358 -0.55 3.44 31.51
N PHE A 359 -0.57 2.49 32.44
CA PHE A 359 0.47 1.48 32.55
C PHE A 359 -0.04 0.19 31.90
N TRP A 360 0.57 -0.18 30.78
CA TRP A 360 0.10 -1.30 29.98
C TRP A 360 0.40 -2.62 30.66
N ARG A 361 1.67 -2.92 30.96
CA ARG A 361 2.05 -4.12 31.73
C ARG A 361 2.46 -3.80 33.16
N PHE A 362 1.87 -4.53 34.11
CA PHE A 362 2.06 -4.42 35.56
C PHE A 362 2.27 -5.80 36.24
N PHE A 363 2.84 -6.81 35.56
CA PHE A 363 2.87 -8.16 36.13
C PHE A 363 3.61 -8.25 37.48
N LYS A 364 2.91 -8.78 38.49
CA LYS A 364 3.47 -9.29 39.76
C LYS A 364 4.25 -8.27 40.59
N MET A 365 3.67 -7.08 40.81
CA MET A 365 4.25 -6.07 41.71
C MET A 365 3.88 -6.35 43.18
N THR A 366 4.81 -6.07 44.09
CA THR A 366 4.53 -6.14 45.53
C THR A 366 3.63 -4.97 45.95
N PRO A 367 2.81 -5.11 47.01
CA PRO A 367 1.99 -3.99 47.52
C PRO A 367 2.81 -2.73 47.78
N GLY A 368 4.06 -2.85 48.24
CA GLY A 368 4.97 -1.71 48.42
C GLY A 368 5.27 -0.95 47.11
N ARG A 369 5.57 -1.65 46.01
CA ARG A 369 5.79 -0.98 44.72
C ARG A 369 4.50 -0.37 44.16
N VAL A 370 3.35 -1.00 44.39
CA VAL A 370 2.04 -0.43 44.03
C VAL A 370 1.79 0.86 44.82
N GLN A 371 2.14 0.90 46.11
CA GLN A 371 2.03 2.13 46.93
C GLN A 371 2.86 3.27 46.35
N VAL A 372 4.12 3.01 45.98
CA VAL A 372 5.01 4.01 45.38
C VAL A 372 4.42 4.60 44.10
N LEU A 373 3.85 3.75 43.24
CA LEU A 373 3.17 4.19 42.02
C LEU A 373 1.92 5.02 42.34
N VAL A 374 1.05 4.56 43.25
CA VAL A 374 -0.15 5.30 43.68
C VAL A 374 0.19 6.66 44.28
N ASP A 375 1.23 6.73 45.12
CA ASP A 375 1.71 7.99 45.70
C ASP A 375 2.25 8.93 44.62
N GLY A 376 2.98 8.37 43.65
CA GLY A 376 3.44 9.09 42.45
C GLY A 376 2.28 9.68 41.64
N LEU A 377 1.23 8.89 41.40
CA LEU A 377 0.00 9.37 40.76
C LEU A 377 -0.62 10.52 41.56
N GLY A 378 -0.51 10.52 42.89
CA GLY A 378 -0.92 11.60 43.81
C GLY A 378 -0.12 12.90 43.71
N ARG A 379 1.11 12.83 43.21
CA ARG A 379 1.96 14.03 42.97
C ARG A 379 1.68 14.75 41.66
N MET A 380 0.82 14.18 40.79
CA MET A 380 0.51 14.73 39.45
C MET A 380 -0.82 15.52 39.38
N PRO A 381 -0.85 16.83 39.67
CA PRO A 381 -2.09 17.57 39.97
C PRO A 381 -3.10 17.67 38.81
N LYS A 382 -2.66 17.53 37.55
CA LYS A 382 -3.53 17.59 36.37
C LYS A 382 -3.99 16.22 35.88
N LEU A 383 -3.52 15.15 36.51
CA LEU A 383 -3.87 13.80 36.13
C LEU A 383 -5.34 13.54 36.47
N THR A 384 -6.09 13.11 35.47
CA THR A 384 -7.53 12.84 35.59
C THR A 384 -7.88 11.40 35.26
N HIS A 385 -7.07 10.73 34.44
CA HIS A 385 -7.26 9.34 34.07
C HIS A 385 -5.97 8.59 34.34
N ALA A 386 -6.08 7.48 35.06
CA ALA A 386 -4.96 6.56 35.23
C ALA A 386 -5.44 5.12 35.19
N GLY A 387 -4.54 4.18 35.00
CA GLY A 387 -4.94 2.78 35.11
C GLY A 387 -3.83 1.81 34.81
N PHE A 388 -4.13 0.55 35.10
CA PHE A 388 -3.29 -0.61 34.84
C PHE A 388 -4.06 -1.54 33.91
N LEU A 389 -3.48 -1.93 32.78
CA LEU A 389 -4.24 -2.59 31.70
C LEU A 389 -3.89 -4.04 31.46
N GLN A 390 -2.81 -4.57 32.05
CA GLN A 390 -2.44 -5.97 31.94
C GLN A 390 -1.61 -6.36 33.17
N GLY A 391 -1.95 -7.47 33.82
CA GLY A 391 -1.22 -7.97 34.99
C GLY A 391 -2.09 -8.67 36.02
N GLU A 392 -1.47 -8.93 37.18
CA GLU A 392 -2.11 -9.53 38.36
C GLU A 392 -1.93 -8.61 39.56
N LEU A 393 -2.99 -8.41 40.33
CA LEU A 393 -2.96 -7.65 41.58
C LEU A 393 -3.24 -8.60 42.75
N SER A 394 -2.18 -8.97 43.47
CA SER A 394 -2.28 -9.88 44.61
C SER A 394 -2.85 -9.23 45.87
N ALA A 395 -2.51 -7.96 46.11
CA ALA A 395 -3.06 -7.12 47.18
C ALA A 395 -2.85 -5.64 46.87
N LEU A 396 -3.79 -4.77 47.23
CA LEU A 396 -3.61 -3.32 47.16
C LEU A 396 -2.75 -2.81 48.31
N PRO A 397 -2.06 -1.70 48.08
CA PRO A 397 -1.34 -1.00 49.13
C PRO A 397 -2.29 -0.43 50.19
N GLY A 398 -1.75 -0.02 51.34
CA GLY A 398 -2.54 0.48 52.47
C GLY A 398 -3.21 1.83 52.19
N GLY A 399 -2.53 2.73 51.46
CA GLY A 399 -3.00 4.07 51.13
C GLY A 399 -3.42 4.21 49.67
N LEU A 400 -4.72 4.44 49.43
CA LEU A 400 -5.27 4.69 48.09
C LEU A 400 -5.85 6.10 47.93
N ALA A 401 -5.74 6.94 48.97
CA ALA A 401 -6.22 8.33 48.97
C ALA A 401 -5.77 9.16 47.75
N PRO A 402 -4.54 8.99 47.21
CA PRO A 402 -4.12 9.65 45.97
C PRO A 402 -5.05 9.46 44.76
N LEU A 403 -5.77 8.33 44.69
CA LEU A 403 -6.64 8.00 43.56
C LEU A 403 -7.98 8.75 43.60
N ALA A 404 -8.40 9.26 44.76
CA ALA A 404 -9.72 9.86 44.96
C ALA A 404 -10.03 11.08 44.05
N ARG A 405 -8.99 11.72 43.50
CA ARG A 405 -9.14 12.86 42.58
C ARG A 405 -9.34 12.46 41.11
N LEU A 406 -9.12 11.19 40.77
CA LEU A 406 -9.18 10.73 39.40
C LEU A 406 -10.63 10.72 38.91
N LYS A 407 -10.83 11.23 37.68
CA LYS A 407 -12.09 11.13 36.94
C LYS A 407 -12.30 9.73 36.38
N GLN A 408 -11.24 8.96 36.24
CA GLN A 408 -11.33 7.58 35.78
C GLN A 408 -10.10 6.80 36.24
N PHE A 409 -10.36 5.60 36.73
CA PHE A 409 -9.34 4.60 36.98
C PHE A 409 -9.70 3.31 36.25
N LYS A 410 -8.86 2.86 35.30
CA LYS A 410 -9.08 1.59 34.59
C LYS A 410 -8.22 0.47 35.18
N LEU A 411 -8.82 -0.69 35.32
CA LEU A 411 -8.15 -1.95 35.65
C LEU A 411 -8.50 -3.02 34.60
N GLY A 412 -7.59 -3.25 33.65
CA GLY A 412 -7.61 -4.36 32.70
C GLY A 412 -6.84 -5.56 33.24
N LEU A 413 -7.10 -5.98 34.48
CA LEU A 413 -6.34 -7.08 35.10
C LEU A 413 -6.99 -8.43 34.84
N ASP A 414 -6.17 -9.47 34.70
CA ASP A 414 -6.64 -10.82 34.41
C ASP A 414 -7.35 -11.43 35.64
N ARG A 415 -6.94 -11.03 36.86
CA ARG A 415 -7.59 -11.37 38.14
C ARG A 415 -7.38 -10.27 39.19
N VAL A 416 -8.47 -9.80 39.80
CA VAL A 416 -8.45 -8.96 41.01
C VAL A 416 -9.29 -9.65 42.09
N PRO A 417 -8.76 -9.90 43.30
CA PRO A 417 -9.56 -10.44 44.39
C PRO A 417 -10.73 -9.50 44.73
N GLU A 418 -11.95 -10.03 44.90
CA GLU A 418 -13.13 -9.22 45.25
C GLU A 418 -12.92 -8.29 46.47
N PRO A 419 -12.23 -8.70 47.55
CA PRO A 419 -11.98 -7.79 48.68
C PRO A 419 -11.16 -6.56 48.27
N GLU A 420 -10.20 -6.74 47.37
CA GLU A 420 -9.35 -5.66 46.86
C GLU A 420 -10.12 -4.77 45.89
N LEU A 421 -11.01 -5.35 45.07
CA LEU A 421 -11.89 -4.56 44.22
C LEU A 421 -12.78 -3.61 45.04
N LYS A 422 -13.40 -4.11 46.12
CA LYS A 422 -14.19 -3.29 47.05
C LYS A 422 -13.36 -2.19 47.72
N ARG A 423 -12.12 -2.49 48.11
CA ARG A 423 -11.19 -1.48 48.67
C ARG A 423 -10.89 -0.37 47.66
N LEU A 424 -10.71 -0.73 46.38
CA LEU A 424 -10.43 0.23 45.33
C LEU A 424 -11.67 1.07 44.97
N GLU A 425 -12.85 0.45 44.90
CA GLU A 425 -14.12 1.16 44.73
C GLU A 425 -14.36 2.17 45.85
N ALA A 426 -14.06 1.81 47.10
CA ALA A 426 -14.19 2.72 48.24
C ALA A 426 -13.18 3.88 48.22
N ALA A 427 -12.03 3.70 47.56
CA ALA A 427 -10.99 4.74 47.45
C ALA A 427 -11.23 5.72 46.29
N LEU A 428 -12.10 5.37 45.33
CA LEU A 428 -12.44 6.17 44.17
C LEU A 428 -13.83 6.80 44.34
N PRO A 429 -14.13 7.94 43.69
CA PRO A 429 -15.50 8.44 43.67
C PRO A 429 -16.42 7.44 42.95
N PRO A 430 -17.73 7.42 43.27
CA PRO A 430 -18.68 6.49 42.65
C PRO A 430 -18.66 6.56 41.11
N GLY A 431 -18.65 5.39 40.46
CA GLY A 431 -18.68 5.25 38.99
C GLY A 431 -17.37 5.62 38.27
N ARG A 432 -16.26 5.77 39.01
CA ARG A 432 -14.95 6.14 38.43
C ARG A 432 -14.03 4.95 38.17
N LEU A 433 -14.35 3.80 38.75
CA LEU A 433 -13.64 2.54 38.49
C LEU A 433 -14.24 1.84 37.27
N HIS A 434 -13.39 1.47 36.32
CA HIS A 434 -13.75 0.62 35.20
C HIS A 434 -12.89 -0.64 35.24
N VAL A 435 -13.55 -1.81 35.31
CA VAL A 435 -12.90 -3.12 35.30
C VAL A 435 -13.13 -3.76 33.93
N GLY A 436 -12.05 -4.26 33.32
CA GLY A 436 -12.06 -4.83 31.97
C GLY A 436 -11.18 -4.04 30.99
N TYR A 437 -10.96 -4.64 29.83
CA TYR A 437 -10.18 -4.07 28.72
C TYR A 437 -10.93 -2.93 28.02
#